data_AF-A0AAN6PNS7-F1
#
_entry.id   AF-A0AAN6PNS7-F1
#
_cell.length_a   1.000
_cell.length_b   1.000
_cell.length_c   1.000
_cell.angle_alpha   90.00
_cell.angle_beta   90.00
_cell.angle_gamma   90.00
#
_symmetry.space_group_name_H-M   'P 1'
#
loop_
_entity.id
_entity.type
_entity.pdbx_description
1 polymer ?
#
loop_
_entity_poly.entity_id
_entity_poly.type
_entity_poly.pdbx_seq_one_letter_code
_entity_poly.pdbx_strand_id
1 'polypeptide(L)'
;MGLTTVLRGFKLPVAILDHFLEANRVEPTGGYPPYYNRSELDAGSVFLRAKVDAIAGGHTRTRIFMPQREGQSHATYAYVAYAWVMVDAQYKLDLLEDLPDRAPPGFAELRSELLGYADGGEVETFQVKRLDEGPGDPTAALFVVVNDERYYSLALFPRKSDLRCDRCDETNFENWD
;
A
#
# COMPACT_ATOMS: atom_id res chain seq x y z
N MET A 1 -11.49 0.65 12.30
CA MET A 1 -11.48 -0.65 11.58
C MET A 1 -10.16 -0.73 10.86
N GLY A 2 -9.46 -1.86 10.96
CA GLY A 2 -8.12 -2.01 10.38
C GLY A 2 -8.15 -2.24 8.87
N LEU A 3 -7.50 -1.41 8.06
CA LEU A 3 -7.23 -1.69 6.65
C LEU A 3 -5.90 -2.42 6.51
N THR A 4 -5.97 -3.67 6.05
CA THR A 4 -4.76 -4.45 5.71
C THR A 4 -4.60 -4.49 4.21
N THR A 5 -3.42 -4.18 3.70
CA THR A 5 -3.10 -4.26 2.28
C THR A 5 -2.10 -5.38 2.04
N VAL A 6 -2.43 -6.31 1.15
CA VAL A 6 -1.48 -7.28 0.61
C VAL A 6 -1.02 -6.74 -0.73
N LEU A 7 0.29 -6.65 -0.95
CA LEU A 7 0.84 -6.01 -2.14
C LEU A 7 2.08 -6.71 -2.68
N ARG A 8 2.30 -6.54 -3.98
CA ARG A 8 3.55 -6.86 -4.69
C ARG A 8 4.25 -5.57 -5.10
N GLY A 9 5.54 -5.50 -4.82
CA GLY A 9 6.36 -4.35 -5.17
C GLY A 9 7.69 -4.36 -4.43
N PHE A 10 8.17 -3.17 -4.08
CA PHE A 10 9.39 -3.02 -3.29
C PHE A 10 9.19 -2.05 -2.12
N LYS A 11 10.00 -2.28 -1.08
CA LYS A 11 10.11 -1.42 0.10
C LYS A 11 11.22 -0.39 -0.12
N LEU A 12 11.07 0.81 0.41
CA LEU A 12 12.12 1.84 0.45
C LEU A 12 12.00 2.74 1.69
N PRO A 13 13.11 3.33 2.18
CA PRO A 13 13.06 4.38 3.19
C PRO A 13 12.22 5.58 2.74
N VAL A 14 11.45 6.16 3.68
CA VAL A 14 10.66 7.37 3.42
C VAL A 14 11.54 8.56 3.03
N ALA A 15 12.72 8.71 3.63
CA ALA A 15 13.65 9.80 3.30
C ALA A 15 14.03 9.80 1.81
N ILE A 16 14.40 8.63 1.27
CA ILE A 16 14.72 8.45 -0.16
C ILE A 16 13.51 8.78 -1.04
N LEU A 17 12.31 8.32 -0.65
CA LEU A 17 11.09 8.65 -1.37
C LEU A 17 10.82 10.16 -1.39
N ASP A 18 10.94 10.82 -0.24
CA ASP A 18 10.66 12.24 -0.09
C ASP A 18 11.67 13.08 -0.87
N HIS A 19 12.96 12.76 -0.82
CA HIS A 19 13.99 13.41 -1.65
C HIS A 19 13.69 13.27 -3.15
N PHE A 20 13.25 12.09 -3.59
CA PHE A 20 12.85 11.85 -4.97
C PHE A 20 11.64 12.70 -5.37
N LEU A 21 10.60 12.75 -4.53
CA LEU A 21 9.39 13.53 -4.81
C LEU A 21 9.71 15.03 -4.85
N GLU A 22 10.45 15.55 -3.88
CA GLU A 22 10.86 16.95 -3.80
C GLU A 22 11.68 17.39 -5.01
N ALA A 23 12.66 16.58 -5.44
CA ALA A 23 13.47 16.85 -6.61
C ALA A 23 12.63 16.94 -7.91
N ASN A 24 11.48 16.27 -7.92
CA ASN A 24 10.53 16.28 -9.04
C ASN A 24 9.34 17.24 -8.81
N ARG A 25 9.41 18.12 -7.81
CA ARG A 25 8.37 19.12 -7.46
C ARG A 25 7.03 18.48 -7.10
N VAL A 26 7.06 17.27 -6.54
CA VAL A 26 5.91 16.60 -5.93
C VAL A 26 6.03 16.74 -4.42
N GLU A 27 4.90 16.93 -3.73
CA GLU A 27 4.89 17.09 -2.29
C GLU A 27 5.45 15.83 -1.60
N PRO A 28 6.39 15.97 -0.64
CA PRO A 28 6.90 14.85 0.12
C PRO A 28 5.81 14.27 1.03
N THR A 29 6.00 13.02 1.43
CA THR A 29 5.04 12.29 2.25
C THR A 29 5.21 12.57 3.74
N GLY A 30 6.43 12.89 4.20
CA GLY A 30 6.73 13.13 5.61
C GLY A 30 6.48 11.91 6.50
N GLY A 31 6.40 10.71 5.92
CA GLY A 31 6.04 9.46 6.61
C GLY A 31 4.56 9.32 6.96
N TYR A 32 3.70 10.22 6.44
CA TYR A 32 2.26 10.10 6.54
C TYR A 32 1.72 9.26 5.39
N PRO A 33 0.86 8.26 5.67
CA PRO A 33 0.25 7.50 4.60
C PRO A 33 -0.71 8.37 3.78
N PRO A 34 -0.72 8.17 2.45
CA PRO A 34 -1.78 8.69 1.58
C PRO A 34 -3.18 8.31 2.07
N TYR A 35 -4.18 9.12 1.71
CA TYR A 35 -5.57 8.70 1.85
C TYR A 35 -5.88 7.58 0.85
N TYR A 36 -6.19 6.39 1.37
CA TYR A 36 -6.52 5.22 0.55
C TYR A 36 -7.98 5.24 0.06
N ASN A 37 -8.32 6.23 -0.76
CA ASN A 37 -9.58 6.24 -1.50
C ASN A 37 -9.48 5.26 -2.70
N ARG A 38 -10.60 4.62 -3.04
CA ARG A 38 -10.73 3.74 -4.21
C ARG A 38 -10.77 4.53 -5.53
N SER A 39 -11.28 5.76 -5.51
CA SER A 39 -11.47 6.58 -6.71
C SER A 39 -10.37 7.62 -6.95
N GLU A 40 -9.53 7.89 -5.95
CA GLU A 40 -8.52 8.96 -6.01
C GLU A 40 -7.15 8.44 -5.58
N LEU A 41 -6.12 8.94 -6.26
CA LEU A 41 -4.72 8.66 -5.98
C LEU A 41 -4.05 9.93 -5.47
N ASP A 42 -3.13 9.78 -4.54
CA ASP A 42 -2.27 10.87 -4.11
C ASP A 42 -1.30 11.29 -5.23
N ALA A 43 -0.84 12.54 -5.16
CA ALA A 43 0.04 13.12 -6.17
C ALA A 43 1.33 12.30 -6.39
N GLY A 44 1.90 11.74 -5.31
CA GLY A 44 3.06 10.85 -5.39
C GLY A 44 2.76 9.61 -6.21
N SER A 45 1.70 8.88 -5.88
CA SER A 45 1.26 7.70 -6.64
C SER A 45 0.93 8.01 -8.09
N VAL A 46 0.29 9.15 -8.38
CA VAL A 46 0.02 9.60 -9.76
C VAL A 46 1.32 9.81 -10.53
N PHE A 47 2.29 10.49 -9.92
CA PHE A 47 3.59 10.76 -10.51
C PHE A 47 4.39 9.47 -10.79
N LEU A 48 4.48 8.58 -9.80
CA LEU A 48 5.16 7.30 -9.96
C LEU A 48 4.52 6.45 -11.05
N ARG A 49 3.18 6.42 -11.11
CA ARG A 49 2.45 5.72 -12.16
C ARG A 49 2.75 6.27 -13.53
N ALA A 50 2.74 7.60 -13.70
CA ALA A 50 3.07 8.22 -14.97
C ALA A 50 4.48 7.84 -15.47
N LYS A 51 5.46 7.72 -14.57
CA LYS A 51 6.82 7.26 -14.90
C LYS A 51 6.85 5.82 -15.40
N VAL A 52 6.15 4.91 -14.73
CA VAL A 52 6.10 3.49 -15.17
C VAL A 52 5.31 3.38 -16.47
N ASP A 53 4.19 4.09 -16.59
CA ASP A 53 3.33 4.08 -17.77
C ASP A 53 4.06 4.55 -19.04
N ALA A 54 4.98 5.53 -18.91
CA ALA A 54 5.80 6.01 -20.01
C ALA A 54 6.68 4.91 -20.64
N ILE A 55 7.01 3.87 -19.88
CA ILE A 55 7.82 2.72 -20.33
C ILE A 55 6.93 1.53 -20.69
N ALA A 56 5.93 1.23 -19.85
CA ALA A 56 5.03 0.09 -20.00
C ALA A 56 4.02 0.24 -21.15
N GLY A 57 3.79 1.46 -21.64
CA GLY A 57 2.75 1.73 -22.64
C GLY A 57 1.35 1.95 -22.04
N GLY A 58 1.28 2.32 -20.75
CA GLY A 58 0.04 2.73 -20.06
C GLY A 58 -0.64 1.66 -19.18
N HIS A 59 -1.56 2.11 -18.32
CA HIS A 59 -2.45 1.33 -17.45
C HIS A 59 -1.79 0.53 -16.31
N THR A 60 -0.61 0.93 -15.85
CA THR A 60 -0.03 0.33 -14.65
C THR A 60 -0.81 0.74 -13.40
N ARG A 61 -0.78 -0.13 -12.41
CA ARG A 61 -1.48 0.10 -11.15
C ARG A 61 -0.63 0.89 -10.15
N THR A 62 0.66 1.17 -10.36
CA THR A 62 1.59 1.79 -9.39
C THR A 62 0.97 2.72 -8.32
N ARG A 63 1.19 2.41 -7.03
CA ARG A 63 0.69 3.18 -5.87
C ARG A 63 1.64 3.08 -4.67
N ILE A 64 1.70 4.14 -3.87
CA ILE A 64 2.47 4.23 -2.62
C ILE A 64 1.60 3.75 -1.44
N PHE A 65 2.18 2.90 -0.59
CA PHE A 65 1.60 2.43 0.66
C PHE A 65 2.56 2.70 1.83
N MET A 66 2.02 3.12 2.96
CA MET A 66 2.78 3.32 4.19
C MET A 66 2.02 2.71 5.36
N PRO A 67 2.72 2.02 6.27
CA PRO A 67 2.09 1.50 7.46
C PRO A 67 1.66 2.64 8.37
N GLN A 68 0.49 2.52 8.97
CA GLN A 68 0.05 3.41 10.03
C GLN A 68 -0.77 2.64 11.06
N ARG A 69 -0.41 2.85 12.32
CA ARG A 69 -1.09 2.29 13.47
C ARG A 69 -1.28 3.37 14.53
N GLU A 70 -2.43 3.38 15.18
CA GLU A 70 -2.68 4.34 16.26
C GLU A 70 -1.66 4.15 17.39
N GLY A 71 -1.14 5.26 17.91
CA GLY A 71 -0.12 5.25 18.97
C GLY A 71 1.31 4.87 18.53
N GLN A 72 1.56 4.67 17.23
CA GLN A 72 2.92 4.45 16.70
C GLN A 72 3.46 5.70 15.99
N SER A 73 4.80 5.81 15.96
CA SER A 73 5.50 6.84 15.19
C SER A 73 5.24 6.70 13.69
N HIS A 74 5.54 7.76 12.94
CA HIS A 74 5.38 7.75 11.48
C HIS A 74 6.17 6.62 10.81
N ALA A 75 5.73 6.27 9.60
CA ALA A 75 6.39 5.25 8.81
C ALA A 75 7.83 5.68 8.50
N THR A 76 8.79 4.79 8.79
CA THR A 76 10.19 4.94 8.33
C THR A 76 10.40 4.34 6.94
N TYR A 77 9.47 3.51 6.49
CA TYR A 77 9.50 2.85 5.20
C TYR A 77 8.17 3.01 4.46
N ALA A 78 8.28 3.25 3.17
CA ALA A 78 7.19 3.21 2.22
C ALA A 78 7.30 1.95 1.36
N TYR A 79 6.19 1.59 0.72
CA TYR A 79 6.09 0.49 -0.23
C TYR A 79 5.53 1.05 -1.53
N VAL A 80 6.27 0.86 -2.62
CA VAL A 80 5.75 1.16 -3.96
C VAL A 80 5.27 -0.15 -4.54
N ALA A 81 3.96 -0.23 -4.81
CA ALA A 81 3.30 -1.45 -5.26
C ALA A 81 2.86 -1.31 -6.72
N TYR A 82 3.08 -2.36 -7.53
CA TYR A 82 2.48 -2.48 -8.86
C TYR A 82 1.21 -3.34 -8.85
N ALA A 83 1.00 -4.16 -7.82
CA ALA A 83 -0.24 -4.91 -7.60
C ALA A 83 -0.56 -4.92 -6.11
N TRP A 84 -1.85 -4.80 -5.76
CA TRP A 84 -2.29 -4.85 -4.36
C TRP A 84 -3.78 -5.20 -4.25
N VAL A 85 -4.13 -5.71 -3.07
CA VAL A 85 -5.49 -5.94 -2.59
C VAL A 85 -5.62 -5.36 -1.19
N MET A 86 -6.68 -4.56 -1.00
CA MET A 86 -7.05 -4.01 0.29
C MET A 86 -8.14 -4.88 0.94
N VAL A 87 -7.90 -5.33 2.16
CA VAL A 87 -8.71 -6.29 2.91
C VAL A 87 -9.24 -5.65 4.19
N ASP A 88 -10.56 -5.52 4.28
CA ASP A 88 -11.26 -4.89 5.41
C ASP A 88 -11.78 -5.89 6.46
N ALA A 89 -11.98 -7.16 6.08
CA ALA A 89 -12.52 -8.19 6.96
C ALA A 89 -12.04 -9.60 6.59
N GLN A 90 -12.52 -10.13 5.45
CA GLN A 90 -12.10 -11.41 4.91
C GLN A 90 -12.05 -11.33 3.38
N TYR A 91 -11.00 -11.89 2.78
CA TYR A 91 -10.85 -11.98 1.33
C TYR A 91 -10.09 -13.26 0.98
N LYS A 92 -10.63 -14.05 0.05
CA LYS A 92 -9.89 -15.17 -0.53
C LYS A 92 -9.05 -14.60 -1.67
N LEU A 93 -7.75 -14.60 -1.49
CA LEU A 93 -6.79 -14.04 -2.42
C LEU A 93 -6.34 -15.11 -3.43
N ASP A 94 -6.44 -14.81 -4.72
CA ASP A 94 -5.76 -15.57 -5.77
C ASP A 94 -4.44 -14.87 -6.10
N LEU A 95 -3.32 -15.46 -5.70
CA LEU A 95 -2.00 -14.84 -5.91
C LEU A 95 -1.62 -14.69 -7.39
N LEU A 96 -2.17 -15.50 -8.28
CA LEU A 96 -1.83 -15.43 -9.71
C LEU A 96 -2.63 -14.32 -10.41
N GLU A 97 -3.90 -14.17 -10.05
CA GLU A 97 -4.79 -13.17 -10.64
C GLU A 97 -4.68 -11.81 -9.93
N ASP A 98 -4.74 -11.80 -8.60
CA ASP A 98 -4.81 -10.56 -7.83
C ASP A 98 -3.44 -9.89 -7.63
N LEU A 99 -2.38 -10.69 -7.52
CA LEU A 99 -1.03 -10.25 -7.15
C LEU A 99 0.07 -10.89 -8.01
N PRO A 100 0.07 -10.60 -9.33
CA PRO A 100 1.00 -11.23 -10.27
C PRO A 100 2.46 -11.06 -9.86
N ASP A 101 3.22 -12.15 -9.98
CA ASP A 101 4.63 -12.20 -9.56
C ASP A 101 5.57 -11.41 -10.48
N ARG A 102 5.10 -11.00 -11.65
CA ARG A 102 5.89 -10.25 -12.63
C ARG A 102 5.55 -8.76 -12.56
N ALA A 103 6.56 -7.95 -12.24
CA ALA A 103 6.45 -6.50 -12.31
C ALA A 103 6.28 -6.00 -13.76
N PRO A 104 5.55 -4.89 -13.98
CA PRO A 104 5.42 -4.29 -15.30
C PRO A 104 6.77 -3.72 -15.77
N PRO A 105 6.96 -3.56 -17.10
CA PRO A 105 8.12 -2.85 -17.64
C PRO A 105 8.23 -1.44 -17.04
N GLY A 106 9.44 -0.95 -16.77
CA GLY A 106 9.65 0.36 -16.15
C GLY A 106 9.66 0.35 -14.62
N PHE A 107 9.21 -0.73 -13.98
CA PHE A 107 9.15 -0.78 -12.52
C PHE A 107 10.52 -0.98 -11.86
N ALA A 108 11.40 -1.78 -12.48
CA ALA A 108 12.77 -1.96 -12.02
C ALA A 108 13.61 -0.68 -12.23
N GLU A 109 13.36 0.03 -13.32
CA GLU A 109 13.95 1.32 -13.65
C GLU A 109 13.51 2.38 -12.65
N LEU A 110 12.20 2.43 -12.31
CA LEU A 110 11.69 3.31 -11.27
C LEU A 110 12.37 3.02 -9.92
N ARG A 111 12.51 1.75 -9.55
CA ARG A 111 13.20 1.36 -8.31
C ARG A 111 14.65 1.85 -8.31
N SER A 112 15.36 1.65 -9.41
CA SER A 112 16.75 2.07 -9.54
C SER A 112 16.90 3.58 -9.49
N GLU A 113 15.97 4.32 -10.11
CA GLU A 113 15.92 5.78 -10.06
C GLU A 113 15.71 6.28 -8.63
N LEU A 114 14.72 5.72 -7.91
CA LEU A 114 14.46 6.05 -6.50
C LEU A 114 15.68 5.81 -5.63
N LEU A 115 16.32 4.65 -5.76
CA LEU A 115 17.52 4.32 -4.97
C LEU A 115 18.71 5.23 -5.28
N GLY A 116 18.73 5.89 -6.44
CA GLY A 116 19.71 6.92 -6.79
C GLY A 116 19.65 8.18 -5.93
N TYR A 117 18.55 8.37 -5.18
CA TYR A 117 18.35 9.48 -4.23
C TYR A 117 18.69 9.11 -2.79
N ALA A 118 19.38 7.99 -2.56
CA ALA A 118 20.05 7.78 -1.29
C ALA A 118 21.20 8.80 -1.18
N ASP A 119 21.16 9.71 -0.22
CA ASP A 119 22.11 10.82 -0.07
C ASP A 119 23.51 10.36 0.40
N GLY A 120 23.81 9.07 0.31
CA GLY A 120 25.10 8.47 0.68
C GLY A 120 25.37 8.49 2.18
N GLY A 121 24.43 8.98 3.02
CA GLY A 121 24.52 8.90 4.47
C GLY A 121 24.64 7.44 4.92
N GLU A 122 25.43 7.17 5.96
CA GLU A 122 25.69 5.80 6.44
C GLU A 122 24.38 5.06 6.78
N VAL A 123 23.39 5.79 7.32
CA VAL A 123 22.09 5.25 7.71
C VAL A 123 21.28 4.82 6.49
N GLU A 124 21.16 5.67 5.47
CA GLU A 124 20.40 5.36 4.26
C GLU A 124 21.07 4.25 3.45
N THR A 125 22.39 4.31 3.32
CA THR A 125 23.19 3.26 2.65
C THR A 125 22.98 1.90 3.33
N PHE A 126 22.93 1.87 4.66
CA PHE A 126 22.66 0.64 5.41
C PHE A 126 21.22 0.15 5.25
N GLN A 127 20.25 1.07 5.24
CA GLN A 127 18.85 0.73 5.01
C GLN A 127 18.62 0.19 3.60
N VAL A 128 19.26 0.75 2.58
CA VAL A 128 19.19 0.30 1.19
C VAL A 128 19.77 -1.11 1.06
N LYS A 129 20.93 -1.39 1.66
CA LYS A 129 21.51 -2.76 1.65
C LYS A 129 20.55 -3.82 2.20
N ARG A 130 19.78 -3.48 3.23
CA ARG A 130 18.77 -4.37 3.81
C ARG A 130 17.52 -4.56 2.94
N LEU A 131 17.28 -3.74 1.92
CA LEU A 131 16.15 -3.90 1.02
C LEU A 131 16.33 -5.10 0.07
N ASP A 132 17.58 -5.45 -0.22
CA ASP A 132 17.94 -6.55 -1.11
C ASP A 132 18.23 -7.86 -0.35
N GLU A 133 18.16 -7.86 0.99
CA GLU A 133 18.35 -9.06 1.81
C GLU A 133 17.09 -9.94 1.78
N GLY A 134 16.99 -10.79 0.75
CA GLY A 134 15.92 -11.78 0.63
C GLY A 134 16.04 -12.65 -0.62
N PRO A 135 15.44 -13.85 -0.64
CA PRO A 135 15.37 -14.66 -1.85
C PRO A 135 14.36 -14.06 -2.84
N GLY A 136 14.76 -13.87 -4.10
CA GLY A 136 13.87 -13.52 -5.21
C GLY A 136 14.14 -12.14 -5.84
N ASP A 137 13.23 -11.73 -6.72
CA ASP A 137 13.29 -10.42 -7.39
C ASP A 137 12.91 -9.31 -6.39
N PRO A 138 13.81 -8.35 -6.10
CA PRO A 138 13.57 -7.29 -5.12
C PRO A 138 12.48 -6.30 -5.56
N THR A 139 12.04 -6.34 -6.82
CA THR A 139 10.95 -5.52 -7.36
C THR A 139 9.57 -6.15 -7.20
N ALA A 140 9.51 -7.46 -6.92
CA ALA A 140 8.29 -8.27 -6.89
C ALA A 140 8.04 -8.96 -5.55
N ALA A 141 8.62 -8.44 -4.47
CA ALA A 141 8.41 -8.98 -3.14
C ALA A 141 6.95 -8.81 -2.68
N LEU A 142 6.45 -9.81 -1.96
CA LEU A 142 5.11 -9.82 -1.37
C LEU A 142 5.17 -9.22 0.04
N PHE A 143 4.33 -8.22 0.31
CA PHE A 143 4.24 -7.57 1.61
C PHE A 143 2.79 -7.57 2.12
N VAL A 144 2.64 -7.61 3.43
CA VAL A 144 1.39 -7.34 4.15
C VAL A 144 1.62 -6.09 4.99
N VAL A 145 0.85 -5.04 4.73
CA VAL A 145 1.02 -3.72 5.34
C VAL A 145 -0.29 -3.31 6.02
N VAL A 146 -0.20 -2.87 7.28
CA VAL A 146 -1.33 -2.35 8.05
C VAL A 146 -1.34 -0.83 7.90
N ASN A 147 -2.34 -0.30 7.21
CA ASN A 147 -2.30 1.07 6.66
C ASN A 147 -3.27 2.03 7.32
N ASP A 148 -4.28 1.51 8.00
CA ASP A 148 -5.29 2.35 8.63
C ASP A 148 -5.89 1.64 9.85
N GLU A 149 -5.71 2.20 11.04
CA GLU A 149 -6.56 1.88 12.21
C GLU A 149 -7.50 3.06 12.55
N ARG A 150 -7.56 4.11 11.71
CA ARG A 150 -8.36 5.29 12.00
C ARG A 150 -9.81 4.87 12.24
N TYR A 151 -10.38 5.47 13.28
CA TYR A 151 -11.79 5.35 13.60
C TYR A 151 -12.56 5.93 12.40
N TYR A 152 -13.03 5.08 11.48
CA TYR A 152 -14.16 5.44 10.65
C TYR A 152 -15.25 5.83 11.63
N SER A 153 -15.59 7.11 11.69
CA SER A 153 -16.93 7.50 12.07
C SER A 153 -17.83 6.71 11.12
N LEU A 154 -18.43 5.64 11.64
CA LEU A 154 -19.52 4.92 11.00
C LEU A 154 -20.69 5.91 10.91
N ALA A 155 -20.57 6.92 10.05
CA ALA A 155 -21.70 7.64 9.54
C ALA A 155 -22.46 6.64 8.66
N LEU A 156 -23.26 5.82 9.33
CA LEU A 156 -24.51 5.21 8.88
C LEU A 156 -24.51 4.77 7.41
N PHE A 157 -23.73 3.74 7.08
CA PHE A 157 -24.21 2.77 6.10
C PHE A 157 -24.80 1.60 6.88
N PRO A 158 -26.10 1.59 7.22
CA PRO A 158 -26.74 0.34 7.58
C PRO A 158 -26.71 -0.53 6.33
N ARG A 159 -25.65 -1.30 6.14
CA ARG A 159 -25.75 -2.49 5.31
C ARG A 159 -26.71 -3.39 6.07
N LYS A 160 -27.94 -3.55 5.54
CA LYS A 160 -28.70 -4.76 5.82
C LYS A 160 -27.75 -5.90 5.44
N SER A 161 -27.24 -6.61 6.43
CA SER A 161 -26.39 -7.75 6.14
C SER A 161 -27.30 -8.83 5.59
N ASP A 162 -26.97 -9.36 4.42
CA ASP A 162 -27.68 -10.49 3.82
C ASP A 162 -27.32 -11.81 4.54
N LEU A 163 -26.54 -11.73 5.62
CA LEU A 163 -26.30 -12.81 6.55
C LEU A 163 -27.61 -13.16 7.25
N ARG A 164 -28.40 -14.03 6.60
CA ARG A 164 -29.37 -14.85 7.30
C ARG A 164 -28.60 -15.67 8.32
N CYS A 165 -28.88 -15.38 9.58
CA CYS A 165 -28.48 -16.20 10.69
C CYS A 165 -29.32 -17.47 10.64
N ASP A 166 -28.73 -18.59 10.22
CA ASP A 166 -29.42 -19.90 10.06
C ASP A 166 -30.02 -20.45 11.36
N ARG A 167 -29.81 -19.76 12.50
CA ARG A 167 -30.33 -20.11 13.83
C ARG A 167 -31.10 -18.99 14.53
N CYS A 168 -31.28 -17.84 13.91
CA CYS A 168 -32.01 -16.74 14.56
C CYS A 168 -33.52 -16.99 14.59
N ASP A 169 -34.03 -17.91 13.76
CA ASP A 169 -35.43 -18.33 13.77
C ASP A 169 -35.76 -19.30 14.94
N GLU A 170 -34.78 -19.80 15.70
CA GLU A 170 -35.02 -20.70 16.84
C GLU A 170 -35.15 -19.97 18.19
N THR A 171 -34.80 -18.69 18.26
CA THR A 171 -34.96 -17.89 19.48
C THR A 171 -35.84 -16.69 19.19
N ASN A 172 -37.13 -16.83 19.51
CA ASN A 172 -38.07 -15.71 19.67
C ASN A 172 -37.45 -14.66 20.61
N PHE A 173 -36.89 -13.61 20.03
CA PHE A 173 -36.54 -12.35 20.73
C PHE A 173 -37.76 -11.41 20.77
N GLU A 174 -38.95 -11.95 20.96
CA GLU A 174 -40.13 -11.18 21.36
C GLU A 174 -40.18 -11.21 22.90
N ASN A 175 -40.12 -10.04 23.53
CA ASN A 175 -40.23 -9.74 24.98
C ASN A 175 -38.93 -9.32 25.68
N TRP A 176 -38.32 -8.24 25.19
CA TRP A 176 -37.66 -7.27 26.05
C TRP A 176 -38.30 -5.90 25.82
N ASP A 177 -39.55 -5.78 26.28
CA ASP A 177 -40.16 -4.64 27.00
C ASP A 177 -41.68 -4.87 27.16
#